data_AF-A0A9W4RP44-F1
#
_entry.id   AF-A0A9W4RP44-F1
#
_cell.length_a   1.000
_cell.length_b   1.000
_cell.length_c   1.000
_cell.angle_alpha   90.00
_cell.angle_beta   90.00
_cell.angle_gamma   90.00
#
_symmetry.space_group_name_H-M   'P 1'
#
loop_
_entity.id
_entity.type
_entity.pdbx_description
1 polymer ?
#
loop_
_entity_poly.entity_id
_entity_poly.type
_entity_poly.pdbx_seq_one_letter_code
_entity_poly.pdbx_strand_id
1 'polypeptide(L)'
;MSSQPIGLTTIPKLLPVTGTFALPFTAYYALLSLRTVRERLQKEHYLGDNSSTGSADWRAYKNDKLYLLTRAHTNFTENVPLAFILATLVEVNGGNRKVLSWFLGSFLAMRVLHADFGILQQGLGSGRPIGYFGSVGLLSAIAGYGAFLVKGYWGF
;
A
#
# COMPACT_ATOMS: atom_id res chain seq x y z
N MET A 1 39.67 4.00 33.65
CA MET A 1 38.90 4.91 32.78
C MET A 1 37.80 4.10 32.13
N SER A 2 36.54 4.34 32.49
CA SER A 2 35.38 3.64 31.95
C SER A 2 35.10 4.17 30.53
N SER A 3 35.27 3.33 29.52
CA SER A 3 34.86 3.61 28.15
C SER A 3 33.34 3.57 28.08
N GLN A 4 32.68 4.71 28.27
CA GLN A 4 31.28 4.86 27.91
C GLN A 4 31.14 4.59 26.40
N PRO A 5 30.24 3.70 25.96
CA PRO A 5 30.04 3.47 24.54
C PRO A 5 29.53 4.76 23.89
N ILE A 6 30.22 5.23 22.85
CA ILE A 6 29.73 6.32 22.01
C ILE A 6 28.66 5.73 21.09
N GLY A 7 27.39 5.91 21.45
CA GLY A 7 26.22 5.43 20.71
C GLY A 7 25.03 5.13 21.62
N LEU A 8 23.82 5.10 21.06
CA LEU A 8 22.58 4.70 21.76
C LEU A 8 22.70 3.24 22.27
N THR A 9 23.15 3.06 23.50
CA THR A 9 23.36 1.74 24.14
C THR A 9 22.06 0.97 24.38
N THR A 10 20.92 1.66 24.34
CA THR A 10 19.59 1.08 24.23
C THR A 10 18.87 1.79 23.09
N ILE A 11 18.96 1.26 21.87
CA ILE A 11 18.09 1.71 20.77
C ILE A 11 16.66 1.32 21.20
N PRO A 12 15.77 2.28 21.54
CA PRO A 12 14.37 1.92 21.74
C PRO A 12 13.89 1.23 20.47
N LYS A 13 13.06 0.19 20.55
CA LYS A 13 12.50 -0.44 19.36
C LYS A 13 11.73 0.64 18.59
N LEU A 14 12.35 1.20 17.57
CA LEU A 14 11.77 2.20 16.69
C LEU A 14 10.85 1.45 15.72
N LEU A 15 9.61 1.91 15.60
CA LEU A 15 8.64 1.43 14.61
C LEU A 15 8.27 -0.07 14.68
N PRO A 16 8.04 -0.68 15.86
CA PRO A 16 7.70 -2.10 15.95
C PRO A 16 6.43 -2.46 15.20
N VAL A 17 5.42 -1.58 15.15
CA VAL A 17 4.16 -1.86 14.45
C VAL A 17 4.35 -1.70 12.95
N THR A 18 4.88 -0.56 12.50
CA THR A 18 5.12 -0.30 11.08
C THR A 18 6.05 -1.37 10.48
N GLY A 19 7.12 -1.74 11.18
CA GLY A 19 8.04 -2.79 10.75
C GLY A 19 7.39 -4.18 10.64
N THR A 20 6.47 -4.53 11.56
CA THR A 20 5.75 -5.80 11.50
C THR A 20 4.85 -5.88 10.27
N PHE A 21 4.14 -4.80 9.96
CA PHE A 21 3.25 -4.76 8.79
C PHE A 21 4.01 -4.57 7.47
N ALA A 22 5.26 -4.10 7.46
CA ALA A 22 6.05 -4.08 6.23
C ALA A 22 6.12 -5.47 5.56
N LEU A 23 6.25 -6.54 6.37
CA LEU A 23 6.37 -7.91 5.88
C LEU A 23 5.17 -8.36 5.01
N PRO A 24 3.91 -8.36 5.49
CA PRO A 24 2.78 -8.78 4.67
C PRO A 24 2.51 -7.85 3.48
N PHE A 25 2.76 -6.55 3.59
CA PHE A 25 2.62 -5.63 2.46
C PHE A 25 3.66 -5.92 1.36
N THR A 26 4.92 -6.16 1.72
CA THR A 26 5.96 -6.55 0.77
C THR A 26 5.67 -7.92 0.14
N ALA A 27 5.17 -8.88 0.92
CA ALA A 27 4.76 -10.18 0.39
C ALA A 27 3.65 -10.03 -0.67
N TYR A 28 2.66 -9.20 -0.41
CA TYR A 28 1.57 -8.95 -1.35
C TYR A 28 2.04 -8.15 -2.59
N TYR A 29 2.92 -7.17 -2.40
CA TYR A 29 3.60 -6.48 -3.50
C TYR A 29 4.32 -7.46 -4.43
N ALA A 30 5.14 -8.35 -3.86
CA ALA A 30 5.87 -9.36 -4.61
C ALA A 30 4.92 -10.28 -5.38
N LEU A 31 3.82 -10.70 -4.77
CA LEU A 31 2.79 -11.50 -5.43
C LEU A 31 2.15 -10.78 -6.63
N LEU A 32 1.80 -9.50 -6.51
CA LEU A 32 1.26 -8.71 -7.63
C LEU A 32 2.30 -8.51 -8.75
N SER A 33 3.55 -8.25 -8.38
CA SER A 33 4.66 -8.09 -9.31
C SER A 33 4.92 -9.38 -10.09
N LEU A 34 5.02 -10.52 -9.40
CA LEU A 34 5.22 -11.84 -10.00
C LEU A 34 4.08 -12.22 -10.95
N ARG A 35 2.83 -11.94 -10.58
CA ARG A 35 1.68 -12.17 -11.47
C ARG A 35 1.80 -11.34 -12.75
N THR A 36 2.20 -10.08 -12.63
CA THR A 36 2.39 -9.19 -13.79
C THR A 36 3.52 -9.67 -14.70
N VAL A 37 4.68 -10.01 -14.12
CA VAL A 37 5.83 -10.52 -14.87
C VAL A 37 5.49 -11.85 -15.55
N ARG A 38 4.79 -12.77 -14.87
CA ARG A 38 4.35 -14.03 -15.46
C ARG A 38 3.52 -13.82 -16.72
N GLU A 39 2.55 -12.89 -16.69
CA GLU A 39 1.73 -12.60 -17.87
C GLU A 39 2.53 -11.95 -19.00
N ARG A 40 3.50 -11.08 -18.69
CA ARG A 40 4.41 -10.49 -19.69
C ARG A 40 5.20 -11.56 -20.43
N LEU A 41 5.76 -12.51 -19.67
CA LEU A 41 6.51 -13.63 -20.23
C LEU A 41 5.62 -14.56 -21.07
N GLN A 42 4.41 -14.87 -20.58
CA GLN A 42 3.48 -15.74 -21.30
C GLN A 42 2.94 -15.14 -22.60
N LYS A 43 2.82 -13.81 -22.67
CA LYS A 43 2.33 -13.10 -23.87
C LYS A 43 3.46 -12.51 -24.74
N GLU A 44 4.72 -12.81 -24.41
CA GLU A 44 5.91 -12.23 -25.05
C GLU A 44 5.88 -10.70 -25.15
N HIS A 45 5.16 -10.06 -24.23
CA HIS A 45 4.92 -8.62 -24.21
C HIS A 45 5.74 -7.99 -23.09
N TYR A 46 7.02 -7.81 -23.35
CA TYR A 46 8.01 -7.40 -22.35
C TYR A 46 7.85 -5.95 -21.89
N LEU A 47 7.37 -5.06 -22.78
CA LEU A 47 7.16 -3.63 -22.53
C LEU A 47 5.71 -3.26 -22.83
N GLY A 48 5.14 -2.32 -22.07
CA GLY A 48 3.75 -1.88 -22.26
C GLY A 48 2.80 -2.38 -21.17
N ASP A 49 1.61 -1.82 -21.11
CA ASP A 49 0.58 -2.13 -20.10
C ASP A 49 -0.62 -2.89 -20.68
N ASN A 50 -0.60 -3.17 -21.99
CA ASN A 50 -1.63 -3.93 -22.67
C ASN A 50 -1.02 -4.98 -23.60
N SER A 51 -1.80 -6.01 -23.90
CA SER A 51 -1.48 -7.09 -24.83
C SER A 51 -2.44 -7.11 -26.02
N SER A 52 -3.36 -6.15 -26.09
CA SER A 52 -4.30 -5.99 -27.19
C SER A 52 -3.57 -5.52 -28.44
N THR A 53 -3.40 -6.42 -29.40
CA THR A 53 -2.99 -6.11 -30.76
C THR A 53 -4.03 -5.17 -31.41
N GLY A 54 -3.79 -3.85 -31.36
CA GLY A 54 -4.31 -2.89 -32.33
C GLY A 54 -5.76 -2.39 -32.20
N SER A 55 -6.50 -2.66 -31.12
CA SER A 55 -7.83 -2.07 -30.95
C SER A 55 -7.80 -0.82 -30.07
N ALA A 56 -8.07 0.36 -30.64
CA ALA A 56 -8.23 1.63 -29.92
C ALA A 56 -9.50 1.70 -29.03
N ASP A 57 -10.24 0.60 -28.87
CA ASP A 57 -11.44 0.54 -28.04
C ASP A 57 -11.08 0.30 -26.57
N TRP A 58 -11.44 1.23 -25.69
CA TRP A 58 -11.19 1.14 -24.26
C TRP A 58 -11.83 -0.08 -23.60
N ARG A 59 -12.86 -0.66 -24.24
CA ARG A 59 -13.52 -1.89 -23.78
C ARG A 59 -12.65 -3.13 -23.90
N ALA A 60 -11.68 -3.14 -24.84
CA ALA A 60 -10.74 -4.24 -25.00
C ALA A 60 -9.86 -4.41 -23.75
N TYR A 61 -9.50 -3.31 -23.06
CA TYR A 61 -8.70 -3.34 -21.84
C TYR A 61 -9.41 -3.97 -20.64
N LYS A 62 -10.75 -4.02 -20.66
CA LYS A 62 -11.53 -4.62 -19.57
C LYS A 62 -11.28 -6.11 -19.42
N ASN A 63 -10.99 -6.78 -20.54
CA ASN A 63 -10.70 -8.21 -20.58
C ASN A 63 -9.20 -8.50 -20.68
N ASP A 64 -8.37 -7.46 -20.79
CA ASP A 64 -6.93 -7.63 -20.83
C ASP A 64 -6.36 -7.86 -19.44
N LYS A 65 -6.05 -9.12 -19.16
CA LYS A 65 -5.44 -9.56 -17.92
C LYS A 65 -4.12 -8.83 -17.60
N LEU A 66 -3.29 -8.52 -18.60
CA LEU A 66 -2.01 -7.83 -18.38
C LEU A 66 -2.25 -6.39 -17.91
N TYR A 67 -3.25 -5.72 -18.51
CA TYR A 67 -3.68 -4.39 -18.11
C TYR A 67 -4.24 -4.38 -16.70
N LEU A 68 -5.16 -5.30 -16.37
CA LEU A 68 -5.74 -5.38 -15.03
C LEU A 68 -4.68 -5.63 -13.94
N LEU A 69 -3.73 -6.54 -14.19
CA LEU A 69 -2.63 -6.81 -13.26
C LEU A 69 -1.70 -5.62 -13.09
N THR A 70 -1.34 -4.96 -14.19
CA THR A 70 -0.52 -3.74 -14.15
C THR A 70 -1.22 -2.65 -13.35
N ARG A 71 -2.52 -2.41 -13.57
CA ARG A 71 -3.32 -1.43 -12.81
C ARG A 71 -3.42 -1.79 -11.33
N ALA A 72 -3.59 -3.06 -10.98
CA ALA A 72 -3.63 -3.52 -9.59
C ALA A 72 -2.27 -3.30 -8.89
N HIS A 73 -1.16 -3.64 -9.56
CA HIS A 73 0.19 -3.44 -9.05
C HIS A 73 0.52 -1.94 -8.89
N THR A 74 0.25 -1.12 -9.91
CA THR A 74 0.49 0.33 -9.86
C THR A 74 -0.32 0.99 -8.74
N ASN A 75 -1.61 0.65 -8.60
CA ASN A 75 -2.43 1.18 -7.52
C ASN A 75 -1.86 0.86 -6.13
N PHE A 76 -1.35 -0.37 -5.94
CA PHE A 76 -0.70 -0.75 -4.70
C PHE A 76 0.56 0.09 -4.44
N THR A 77 1.41 0.27 -5.45
CA THR A 77 2.65 1.07 -5.34
C THR A 77 2.43 2.55 -5.12
N GLU A 78 1.32 3.12 -5.58
CA GLU A 78 1.00 4.53 -5.37
C GLU A 78 0.49 4.81 -3.95
N ASN A 79 -0.24 3.86 -3.36
CA ASN A 79 -0.95 4.08 -2.11
C ASN A 79 -0.19 3.60 -0.87
N VAL A 80 0.54 2.49 -0.98
CA VAL A 80 1.19 1.85 0.17
C VAL A 80 2.35 2.66 0.74
N PRO A 81 3.27 3.22 -0.07
CA PRO A 81 4.34 4.06 0.47
C PRO A 81 3.81 5.25 1.27
N LEU A 82 2.74 5.90 0.80
CA LEU A 82 2.11 7.01 1.52
C LEU A 82 1.54 6.57 2.87
N ALA A 83 0.88 5.41 2.93
CA ALA A 83 0.39 4.84 4.18
C ALA A 83 1.52 4.56 5.18
N PHE A 84 2.66 4.04 4.71
CA PHE A 84 3.82 3.75 5.55
C PHE A 84 4.55 5.01 6.01
N ILE A 85 4.61 6.06 5.19
CA ILE A 85 5.13 7.37 5.60
C ILE A 85 4.27 7.92 6.75
N LEU A 86 2.94 7.94 6.59
CA LEU A 86 2.03 8.42 7.64
C LEU A 86 2.09 7.55 8.90
N ALA A 87 2.15 6.23 8.75
CA ALA A 87 2.28 5.31 9.87
C ALA A 87 3.57 5.53 10.66
N THR A 88 4.69 5.72 9.95
CA THR A 88 5.99 6.03 10.54
C THR A 88 5.94 7.35 11.32
N LEU A 89 5.38 8.40 10.72
CA LEU A 89 5.22 9.70 11.38
C LEU A 89 4.38 9.57 12.66
N VAL A 90 3.24 8.88 12.60
CA VAL A 90 2.38 8.68 13.77
C VAL A 90 3.09 7.88 14.86
N GLU A 91 3.80 6.80 14.51
CA GLU A 91 4.47 5.94 15.50
C GLU A 91 5.65 6.63 16.18
N VAL A 92 6.44 7.43 15.43
CA VAL A 92 7.55 8.22 15.99
C VAL A 92 7.03 9.33 16.91
N ASN A 93 5.87 9.92 16.61
CA ASN A 93 5.24 10.94 17.44
C ASN A 93 4.44 10.35 18.63
N GLY A 94 4.66 9.08 18.99
CA GLY A 94 4.04 8.45 20.15
C GLY A 94 2.59 7.99 19.93
N GLY A 95 2.18 7.80 18.68
CA GLY A 95 0.85 7.31 18.34
C GLY A 95 0.52 5.95 18.94
N ASN A 96 -0.77 5.71 19.18
CA ASN A 96 -1.24 4.48 19.81
C ASN A 96 -0.98 3.26 18.90
N ARG A 97 -0.21 2.29 19.41
CA ARG A 97 0.14 1.05 18.70
C ARG A 97 -1.08 0.25 18.23
N LYS A 98 -2.16 0.18 19.03
CA LYS A 98 -3.39 -0.54 18.65
C LYS A 98 -4.08 0.14 17.47
N VAL A 99 -4.17 1.47 17.49
CA VAL A 99 -4.77 2.25 16.39
C VAL A 99 -3.96 2.04 15.12
N LEU A 100 -2.63 2.07 15.22
CA LEU A 100 -1.75 1.88 14.08
C LEU A 100 -1.82 0.46 13.50
N SER A 101 -1.89 -0.57 14.35
CA SER A 101 -2.09 -1.96 13.91
C SER A 101 -3.44 -2.15 13.23
N TRP A 102 -4.51 -1.56 13.77
CA TRP A 102 -5.82 -1.59 13.13
C TRP A 102 -5.81 -0.87 11.78
N PHE A 103 -5.16 0.30 11.71
CA PHE A 103 -5.00 1.04 10.46
C PHE A 103 -4.26 0.22 9.40
N LEU A 104 -3.06 -0.28 9.70
CA LEU A 104 -2.25 -1.04 8.73
C LEU A 104 -2.92 -2.36 8.34
N GLY A 105 -3.53 -3.07 9.29
CA GLY A 105 -4.27 -4.29 9.02
C GLY A 105 -5.50 -4.06 8.14
N SER A 106 -6.31 -3.05 8.46
CA SER A 106 -7.49 -2.70 7.67
C SER A 106 -7.10 -2.18 6.29
N PHE A 107 -6.02 -1.40 6.20
CA PHE A 107 -5.51 -0.88 4.95
C PHE A 107 -5.03 -2.03 4.04
N LEU A 108 -4.31 -3.02 4.58
CA LEU A 108 -3.93 -4.22 3.83
C LEU A 108 -5.15 -4.95 3.28
N ALA A 109 -6.15 -5.19 4.13
CA ALA A 109 -7.39 -5.84 3.72
C ALA A 109 -8.10 -5.06 2.60
N MET A 110 -8.20 -3.72 2.72
CA MET A 110 -8.77 -2.87 1.67
C MET A 110 -7.97 -2.94 0.36
N ARG A 111 -6.64 -3.05 0.43
CA ARG A 111 -5.79 -3.22 -0.76
C ARG A 111 -6.00 -4.56 -1.45
N VAL A 112 -6.14 -5.64 -0.68
CA VAL A 112 -6.48 -6.98 -1.21
C VAL A 112 -7.86 -6.95 -1.84
N LEU A 113 -8.87 -6.39 -1.16
CA LEU A 113 -10.23 -6.24 -1.69
C LEU A 113 -10.26 -5.40 -2.98
N HIS A 114 -9.50 -4.31 -3.05
CA HIS A 114 -9.45 -3.47 -4.23
C HIS A 114 -8.80 -4.18 -5.43
N ALA A 115 -7.69 -4.88 -5.21
CA ALA A 115 -6.93 -5.53 -6.26
C ALA A 115 -7.59 -6.85 -6.72
N ASP A 116 -7.77 -7.83 -5.83
CA ASP A 116 -8.26 -9.17 -6.18
C ASP A 116 -9.78 -9.19 -6.43
N PHE A 117 -10.57 -8.45 -5.65
CA PHE A 117 -12.04 -8.45 -5.73
C PHE A 117 -12.61 -7.23 -6.47
N GLY A 118 -11.77 -6.30 -6.92
CA GLY A 118 -12.16 -5.11 -7.67
C GLY A 118 -11.59 -5.11 -9.07
N ILE A 119 -10.29 -4.83 -9.18
CA ILE A 119 -9.60 -4.66 -10.47
C ILE A 119 -9.53 -5.97 -11.25
N LEU A 120 -9.11 -7.06 -10.59
CA LEU A 120 -8.95 -8.36 -11.27
C LEU A 120 -10.28 -9.02 -11.66
N GLN A 121 -11.41 -8.56 -11.10
CA GLN A 121 -12.77 -8.93 -11.51
C GLN A 121 -13.25 -8.05 -12.68
N GLN A 122 -12.50 -8.04 -13.79
CA GLN A 122 -12.81 -7.31 -15.02
C GLN A 122 -13.07 -5.80 -14.80
N GLY A 123 -12.44 -5.19 -13.78
CA GLY A 123 -12.63 -3.79 -13.42
C GLY A 123 -14.03 -3.38 -12.93
N LEU A 124 -14.95 -4.33 -12.75
CA LEU A 124 -16.34 -4.14 -12.30
C LEU A 124 -16.63 -4.69 -10.90
N GLY A 125 -15.65 -5.33 -10.25
CA GLY A 125 -15.87 -5.89 -8.92
C GLY A 125 -16.29 -4.83 -7.90
N SER A 126 -17.29 -5.16 -7.06
CA SER A 126 -17.77 -4.29 -5.97
C SER A 126 -16.68 -3.98 -4.93
N GLY A 127 -15.58 -4.74 -4.91
CA GLY A 127 -14.38 -4.44 -4.12
C GLY A 127 -13.65 -3.16 -4.57
N ARG A 128 -13.91 -2.65 -5.78
CA ARG A 128 -13.27 -1.43 -6.29
C ARG A 128 -13.70 -0.16 -5.54
N PRO A 129 -15.01 0.20 -5.46
CA PRO A 129 -15.43 1.37 -4.68
C PRO A 129 -15.15 1.20 -3.20
N ILE A 130 -15.43 0.03 -2.62
CA ILE A 130 -15.20 -0.24 -1.18
C ILE A 130 -13.71 -0.09 -0.84
N GLY A 131 -12.84 -0.73 -1.61
CA GLY A 131 -11.39 -0.65 -1.40
C GLY A 131 -10.82 0.75 -1.65
N TYR A 132 -11.36 1.50 -2.62
CA TYR A 132 -10.92 2.87 -2.90
C TYR A 132 -11.35 3.84 -1.78
N PHE A 133 -12.65 3.96 -1.52
CA PHE A 133 -13.17 4.89 -0.52
C PHE A 133 -12.73 4.50 0.89
N GLY A 134 -12.71 3.20 1.20
CA GLY A 134 -12.21 2.70 2.48
C GLY A 134 -10.74 3.07 2.69
N SER A 135 -9.91 2.94 1.65
CA SER A 135 -8.50 3.29 1.78
C SER A 135 -8.24 4.79 1.85
N VAL A 136 -8.96 5.61 1.08
CA VAL A 136 -8.86 7.08 1.18
C VAL A 136 -9.31 7.51 2.58
N GLY A 137 -10.43 6.97 3.07
CA GLY A 137 -10.90 7.24 4.42
C GLY A 137 -9.88 6.88 5.50
N LEU A 138 -9.24 5.71 5.39
CA LEU A 138 -8.17 5.29 6.31
C LEU A 138 -6.96 6.24 6.24
N LEU A 139 -6.53 6.65 5.04
CA LEU A 139 -5.43 7.59 4.86
C LEU A 139 -5.75 8.96 5.46
N SER A 140 -6.95 9.49 5.21
CA SER A 140 -7.39 10.75 5.80
C SER A 140 -7.49 10.66 7.32
N ALA A 141 -7.97 9.53 7.87
CA ALA A 141 -8.05 9.32 9.31
C ALA A 141 -6.67 9.30 9.97
N ILE A 142 -5.69 8.57 9.41
CA ILE A 142 -4.34 8.52 9.97
C ILE A 142 -3.61 9.86 9.80
N ALA A 143 -3.84 10.57 8.70
CA ALA A 143 -3.28 11.91 8.49
C ALA A 143 -3.83 12.91 9.53
N GLY A 144 -5.15 12.88 9.78
CA GLY A 144 -5.78 13.70 10.82
C GLY A 144 -5.27 13.36 12.22
N TYR A 145 -5.10 12.07 12.52
CA TYR A 145 -4.50 11.63 13.80
C TYR A 145 -3.05 12.10 13.94
N GLY A 146 -2.25 11.99 12.88
CA GLY A 146 -0.88 12.53 12.85
C GLY A 146 -0.86 14.03 13.09
N ALA A 147 -1.71 14.80 12.40
CA ALA A 147 -1.86 16.24 12.60
C ALA A 147 -2.22 16.58 14.05
N PHE A 148 -3.12 15.82 14.68
CA PHE A 148 -3.49 16.00 16.09
C PHE A 148 -2.31 15.77 17.03
N LEU A 149 -1.44 14.79 16.76
CA LEU A 149 -0.25 14.53 17.58
C LEU A 149 0.77 15.67 17.49
N VAL A 150 0.89 16.31 16.32
CA VAL A 150 1.87 17.39 16.07
C VAL A 150 1.28 18.80 16.22
N LYS A 151 0.02 18.93 16.66
CA LYS A 151 -0.69 20.23 16.73
C LYS A 151 0.05 21.29 17.56
N GLY A 152 0.83 20.87 18.56
CA GLY A 152 1.63 21.78 19.40
C GLY A 152 2.69 22.54 18.61
N TYR A 153 3.18 21.99 17.49
CA TYR A 153 4.10 22.68 16.59
C TYR A 153 3.42 23.75 15.74
N TRP A 154 2.09 23.77 15.71
CA TRP A 154 1.29 24.69 14.91
C TRP A 154 0.81 25.88 15.75
N GLY A 155 1.20 25.96 17.02
CA GLY A 155 0.80 27.03 17.94
C GLY A 155 -0.58 26.84 18.59
N PHE A 156 -1.10 25.61 18.61
CA PHE A 156 -2.37 25.22 19.25
C PHE A 156 -2.18 24.22 20.40
#